data_AF-A0A5K0XWL9-F1
#
_entry.id   AF-A0A5K0XWL9-F1
#
_cell.length_a   1.000
_cell.length_b   1.000
_cell.length_c   1.000
_cell.angle_alpha   90.00
_cell.angle_beta   90.00
_cell.angle_gamma   90.00
#
_symmetry.space_group_name_H-M   'P 1'
#
loop_
_entity.id
_entity.type
_entity.pdbx_description
1 polymer ?
#
loop_
_entity_poly.entity_id
_entity_poly.type
_entity_poly.pdbx_seq_one_letter_code
_entity_poly.pdbx_strand_id
1 'polypeptide(L)' 'ARSKLRHHAAAVQIPIGLEEEFQGLVDLVHMKAYFFHGSNG' A
#
# COMPACT_ATOMS: atom_id res chain seq x y z
N ALA A 1 -10.24 5.57 -10.64
CA ALA A 1 -9.24 6.15 -11.55
C ALA A 1 -9.42 5.69 -12.99
N ARG A 2 -9.34 4.38 -13.29
CA ARG A 2 -9.43 3.83 -14.67
C ARG A 2 -10.68 4.25 -15.45
N SER A 3 -11.86 4.26 -14.81
CA SER A 3 -13.13 4.65 -15.44
C SER A 3 -13.28 6.15 -15.68
N LYS A 4 -12.57 6.99 -14.91
CA LYS A 4 -12.68 8.46 -14.98
C LYS A 4 -11.58 9.09 -15.84
N LEU A 5 -10.36 8.57 -15.77
CA LEU A 5 -9.17 9.16 -16.39
C LEU A 5 -8.69 8.38 -17.63
N ARG A 6 -9.29 7.22 -17.94
CA ARG A 6 -8.89 6.34 -19.06
C ARG A 6 -7.40 5.95 -19.11
N HIS A 7 -6.72 5.96 -17.96
CA HIS A 7 -5.32 5.55 -17.84
C HIS A 7 -5.20 4.14 -17.26
N HIS A 8 -4.14 3.43 -17.67
CA HIS A 8 -3.73 2.16 -17.09
C HIS A 8 -2.90 2.43 -15.83
N ALA A 9 -3.59 2.55 -14.70
CA ALA A 9 -2.93 2.57 -13.39
C ALA A 9 -2.80 1.14 -12.86
N ALA A 10 -1.62 0.83 -12.33
CA ALA A 10 -1.36 -0.39 -11.57
C ALA A 10 -0.89 0.01 -10.18
N ALA A 11 -1.24 -0.79 -9.18
CA ALA A 11 -0.72 -0.60 -7.83
C ALA A 11 0.77 -0.98 -7.79
N VAL A 12 1.58 -0.16 -7.13
CA VAL A 12 2.99 -0.44 -6.84
C VAL A 12 3.14 -0.95 -5.40
N GLN A 13 2.28 -0.48 -4.51
CA GLN A 13 2.23 -0.85 -3.10
C GLN A 13 0.79 -1.13 -2.68
N ILE A 14 0.62 -2.04 -1.72
CA ILE A 14 -0.68 -2.40 -1.12
C ILE A 14 -0.57 -2.32 0.41
N PRO A 15 -1.55 -1.73 1.12
CA PRO A 15 -1.54 -1.68 2.58
C PRO A 15 -1.74 -3.05 3.23
N ILE A 16 -1.11 -3.23 4.38
CA ILE A 16 -1.36 -4.33 5.32
C ILE A 16 -2.29 -3.79 6.40
N GLY A 17 -3.52 -4.30 6.44
CA GLY A 17 -4.58 -3.77 7.31
C GLY A 17 -5.22 -2.49 6.76
N LEU A 18 -6.28 -2.03 7.42
CA LEU A 18 -7.03 -0.83 7.06
C LEU A 18 -7.29 0.01 8.31
N GLU A 19 -7.41 1.33 8.12
CA GLU A 19 -7.77 2.28 9.20
C GLU A 19 -6.89 2.13 10.45
N GLU A 20 -7.48 1.84 11.61
CA GLU A 20 -6.79 1.67 12.89
C GLU A 20 -5.89 0.42 12.92
N GLU A 21 -6.16 -0.54 12.03
CA GLU A 21 -5.36 -1.76 11.88
C GLU A 21 -4.26 -1.60 10.84
N PHE A 22 -3.97 -0.40 10.33
CA PHE A 22 -2.87 -0.20 9.38
C PHE A 22 -1.51 -0.52 10.02
N GLN A 23 -0.85 -1.58 9.52
CA GLN A 23 0.42 -2.07 10.06
C GLN A 23 1.62 -1.83 9.14
N GLY A 24 1.40 -1.51 7.87
CA GLY A 24 2.50 -1.44 6.91
C GLY A 24 2.10 -1.54 5.45
N LEU A 25 3.09 -1.83 4.60
CA LEU A 25 2.96 -1.89 3.14
C LEU A 25 3.64 -3.14 2.56
N VAL A 26 3.03 -3.72 1.53
CA VAL A 26 3.68 -4.67 0.62
C VAL A 26 4.10 -3.92 -0.63
N ASP A 27 5.40 -3.98 -0.95
CA ASP A 27 5.98 -3.48 -2.20
C ASP A 27 5.98 -4.60 -3.25
N LEU A 28 5.23 -4.41 -4.33
CA LEU A 28 5.06 -5.40 -5.41
C LEU A 28 6.22 -5.42 -6.40
N VAL A 29 7.07 -4.39 -6.42
CA VAL A 29 8.23 -4.29 -7.32
C VAL A 29 9.42 -5.03 -6.70
N HIS A 30 9.66 -4.78 -5.41
CA HIS A 30 10.77 -5.40 -4.69
C HIS A 30 10.40 -6.72 -4.00
N MET A 31 9.12 -7.09 -4.00
CA MET A 31 8.58 -8.28 -3.33
C MET A 31 8.98 -8.33 -1.85
N LYS A 32 8.74 -7.22 -1.14
CA LYS A 32 9.07 -7.05 0.28
C LYS A 32 7.88 -6.48 1.05
N ALA A 33 7.78 -6.85 2.32
CA ALA A 33 6.84 -6.27 3.26
C ALA A 33 7.59 -5.35 4.23
N TYR A 34 7.04 -4.16 4.47
CA TYR A 34 7.50 -3.21 5.47
C TYR A 34 6.44 -3.08 6.54
N PHE A 35 6.86 -3.16 7.80
CA PHE A 35 5.98 -3.04 8.97
C PHE A 35 6.38 -1.84 9.80
N PHE A 36 5.40 -1.02 10.15
CA PHE A 36 5.60 0.17 10.97
C PHE A 36 5.42 -0.19 12.44
N HIS A 37 6.42 0.15 13.24
CA HIS A 37 6.42 -0.13 14.68
C HIS A 37 6.78 1.16 15.42
N GLY A 38 5.96 1.55 16.39
CA GLY A 38 6.20 2.72 17.25
C GLY A 38 5.00 3.66 17.31
N SER A 39 5.01 4.56 18.30
CA SER A 39 3.92 5.52 18.55
C SER A 39 3.76 6.59 17.46
N ASN A 40 4.73 6.71 16.55
CA ASN A 40 4.74 7.67 15.43
C ASN A 40 5.20 6.98 14.14
N GLY A 41 4.59 5.82 13.81
CA GLY A 41 4.92 4.98 12.64
C GLY A 41 5.42 5.72 11.41
#